data_AF-A0A9W8TJR6-F1
#
_entry.id   AF-A0A9W8TJR6-F1
#
_cell.length_a   1.000
_cell.length_b   1.000
_cell.length_c   1.000
_cell.angle_alpha   90.00
_cell.angle_beta   90.00
_cell.angle_gamma   90.00
#
_symmetry.space_group_name_H-M   'P 1'
#
loop_
_entity.id
_entity.type
_entity.pdbx_description
1 polymer ?
#
loop_
_entity_poly.entity_id
_entity_poly.type
_entity_poly.pdbx_seq_one_letter_code
_entity_poly.pdbx_strand_id
1 'polypeptide(L)'
;MEILTSLRGRAKRVCIAEYALHATQKSAQPHVLAVLARGVLESCKDDSLENVRSPMSPSAIKKIANKSDWECAQETSVVPELGLLDGSWEVWSITSDSFLGEVEKAVSNERLKTVILSARDAVVSAVGALEGGKVGTMDVWVATFSPLAS
;
A
#
# COMPACT_ATOMS: atom_id res chain seq x y z
N MET A 1 6.97 8.97 12.70
CA MET A 1 5.62 9.56 12.62
C MET A 1 5.34 10.26 13.94
N GLU A 2 5.19 11.58 13.91
CA GLU A 2 4.84 12.36 15.11
C GLU A 2 3.49 11.93 15.72
N ILE A 3 2.60 11.38 14.90
CA ILE A 3 1.25 10.94 15.32
C ILE A 3 1.32 9.93 16.48
N LEU A 4 1.99 8.78 16.31
CA LEU A 4 2.03 7.75 17.37
C LEU A 4 2.68 8.26 18.66
N THR A 5 3.75 9.03 18.54
CA THR A 5 4.40 9.67 19.70
C THR A 5 3.45 10.66 20.38
N SER A 6 2.72 11.49 19.62
CA SER A 6 1.78 12.48 20.17
C SER A 6 0.58 11.86 20.90
N LEU A 7 0.20 10.62 20.55
CA LEU A 7 -0.91 9.90 21.18
C LEU A 7 -0.51 9.31 22.55
N ARG A 8 0.78 9.23 22.88
CA ARG A 8 1.24 8.73 24.17
C ARG A 8 0.68 9.58 25.31
N GLY A 9 0.16 8.91 26.34
CA GLY A 9 -0.52 9.56 27.47
C GLY A 9 -1.90 10.14 27.16
N ARG A 10 -2.34 10.14 25.90
CA ARG A 10 -3.65 10.68 25.47
C ARG A 10 -4.64 9.61 25.04
N ALA A 11 -4.14 8.49 24.52
CA ALA A 11 -4.95 7.35 24.11
C ALA A 11 -4.58 6.10 24.91
N LYS A 12 -5.59 5.29 25.25
CA LYS A 12 -5.38 3.97 25.87
C LYS A 12 -5.08 2.88 24.84
N ARG A 13 -5.51 3.09 23.60
CA ARG A 13 -5.33 2.18 22.47
C ARG A 13 -5.24 2.97 21.17
N VAL A 14 -4.49 2.45 20.20
CA VAL A 14 -4.48 2.93 18.82
C VAL A 14 -4.90 1.78 17.93
N CYS A 15 -5.93 1.99 17.13
CA CYS A 15 -6.39 1.01 16.14
C CYS A 15 -5.96 1.47 14.75
N ILE A 16 -5.32 0.58 14.00
CA ILE A 16 -4.88 0.84 12.62
C ILE A 16 -5.57 -0.18 11.73
N ALA A 17 -6.10 0.29 10.60
CA ALA A 17 -6.51 -0.53 9.47
C ALA A 17 -5.72 -0.01 8.26
N GLU A 18 -4.96 -0.89 7.61
CA GLU A 18 -4.11 -0.54 6.48
C GLU A 18 -4.06 -1.70 5.49
N TYR A 19 -3.81 -1.43 4.21
CA TYR A 19 -3.63 -2.49 3.22
C TYR A 19 -2.45 -3.39 3.60
N ALA A 20 -2.69 -4.71 3.59
CA ALA A 20 -1.80 -5.70 4.17
C ALA A 20 -0.59 -6.07 3.31
N LEU A 21 -0.51 -5.53 2.09
CA LEU A 21 0.47 -5.87 1.05
C LEU A 21 0.54 -7.37 0.72
N HIS A 22 -0.59 -8.05 0.86
CA HIS A 22 -0.83 -9.38 0.33
C HIS A 22 -2.31 -9.53 -0.04
N ALA A 23 -2.60 -10.55 -0.83
CA ALA A 23 -3.96 -10.87 -1.23
C ALA A 23 -4.22 -12.36 -1.03
N THR A 24 -5.20 -12.69 -0.19
CA THR A 24 -5.73 -14.06 -0.04
C THR A 24 -6.44 -14.49 -1.32
N GLN A 25 -7.19 -13.56 -1.93
CA GLN A 25 -7.91 -13.81 -3.18
C GLN A 25 -7.03 -13.51 -4.40
N LYS A 26 -6.98 -14.43 -5.36
CA LYS A 26 -6.22 -14.25 -6.61
C LYS A 26 -6.64 -12.99 -7.36
N SER A 27 -7.93 -12.66 -7.34
CA SER A 27 -8.48 -11.46 -7.98
C SER A 27 -7.91 -10.14 -7.43
N ALA A 28 -7.33 -10.15 -6.23
CA ALA A 28 -6.77 -8.96 -5.59
C ALA A 28 -5.23 -8.85 -5.71
N GLN A 29 -4.56 -9.84 -6.32
CA GLN A 29 -3.12 -9.76 -6.60
C GLN A 29 -2.72 -8.56 -7.47
N PRO A 30 -3.49 -8.17 -8.52
CA PRO A 30 -3.16 -6.97 -9.29
C PRO A 30 -3.09 -5.70 -8.45
N HIS A 31 -3.93 -5.57 -7.43
CA HIS A 31 -3.92 -4.43 -6.52
C HIS A 31 -2.62 -4.35 -5.70
N VAL A 32 -2.13 -5.48 -5.17
CA VAL A 32 -0.85 -5.52 -4.44
C VAL A 32 0.30 -5.02 -5.31
N LEU A 33 0.36 -5.48 -6.56
CA LEU A 33 1.38 -5.05 -7.52
C LEU A 33 1.23 -3.57 -7.89
N ALA A 34 -0.01 -3.09 -8.04
CA ALA A 34 -0.29 -1.70 -8.38
C ALA A 34 0.17 -0.74 -7.27
N VAL A 35 -0.15 -1.04 -6.01
CA VAL A 35 0.34 -0.28 -4.84
C VAL A 35 1.86 -0.18 -4.83
N LEU A 36 2.56 -1.30 -5.05
CA LEU A 36 4.02 -1.32 -5.02
C LEU A 36 4.61 -0.52 -6.18
N ALA A 37 4.08 -0.68 -7.40
CA ALA A 37 4.51 0.09 -8.57
C ALA A 37 4.30 1.59 -8.35
N ARG A 38 3.14 1.99 -7.83
CA ARG A 38 2.84 3.39 -7.48
C ARG A 38 3.81 3.90 -6.43
N GLY A 39 4.01 3.14 -5.35
CA GLY A 39 4.92 3.50 -4.25
C GLY A 39 6.36 3.76 -4.70
N VAL A 40 6.88 2.97 -5.66
CA VAL A 40 8.22 3.22 -6.22
C VAL A 40 8.26 4.53 -6.99
N LEU A 41 7.29 4.81 -7.85
CA LEU A 41 7.24 6.08 -8.59
C LEU A 41 7.10 7.28 -7.64
N GLU A 42 6.18 7.21 -6.68
CA GLU A 42 5.97 8.33 -5.75
C GLU A 42 7.18 8.58 -4.85
N SER A 43 7.96 7.55 -4.51
CA SER A 43 9.22 7.71 -3.77
C SER A 43 10.30 8.50 -4.53
N CYS A 44 10.13 8.69 -5.84
CA CYS A 44 11.01 9.51 -6.68
C CYS A 44 10.57 10.99 -6.74
N LYS A 45 9.40 11.34 -6.20
CA LYS A 45 8.85 12.70 -6.24
C LYS A 45 9.03 13.40 -4.90
N ASP A 46 9.47 14.65 -4.92
CA ASP A 46 9.63 15.45 -3.70
C ASP A 46 8.27 15.87 -3.11
N ASP A 47 7.28 16.18 -3.96
CA ASP A 47 5.92 16.60 -3.57
C ASP A 47 4.84 15.69 -4.17
N SER A 48 4.73 14.46 -3.67
CA SER A 48 3.67 13.54 -4.08
C SER A 48 2.29 13.96 -3.52
N LEU A 49 1.31 14.14 -4.40
CA LEU A 49 -0.10 14.38 -4.05
C LEU A 49 -0.97 13.12 -4.15
N GLU A 50 -0.42 12.00 -4.61
CA GLU A 50 -1.17 10.76 -4.82
C GLU A 50 -1.68 10.15 -3.51
N ASN A 51 -2.69 9.28 -3.64
CA ASN A 51 -3.27 8.57 -2.49
C ASN A 51 -2.28 7.57 -1.88
N VAL A 52 -1.54 6.83 -2.72
CA VAL A 52 -0.46 5.92 -2.28
C VAL A 52 0.88 6.61 -2.46
N ARG A 53 1.45 7.15 -1.37
CA ARG A 53 2.75 7.87 -1.42
C ARG A 53 3.93 6.99 -0.99
N SER A 54 3.69 6.09 -0.05
CA SER A 54 4.67 5.15 0.48
C SER A 54 3.90 4.04 1.18
N PRO A 55 3.59 2.93 0.49
CA PRO A 55 2.87 1.83 1.12
C PRO A 55 3.71 1.26 2.26
N MET A 56 3.25 1.49 3.49
CA MET A 56 3.92 0.96 4.68
C MET A 56 3.45 -0.45 4.95
N SER A 57 4.39 -1.40 4.99
CA SER A 57 4.04 -2.76 5.38
C SER A 57 3.57 -2.82 6.84
N PRO A 58 2.72 -3.80 7.20
CA PRO A 58 2.38 -4.08 8.59
C PRO A 58 3.61 -4.23 9.50
N SER A 59 4.70 -4.84 9.00
CA SER A 59 5.96 -4.97 9.72
C SER A 59 6.67 -3.63 9.96
N ALA A 60 6.64 -2.71 8.99
CA ALA A 60 7.18 -1.37 9.15
C ALA A 60 6.37 -0.55 10.16
N ILE A 61 5.03 -0.62 10.09
CA ILE A 61 4.14 0.07 11.04
C ILE A 61 4.40 -0.43 12.46
N LYS A 62 4.47 -1.75 12.68
CA LYS A 62 4.79 -2.32 14.00
C LYS A 62 6.14 -1.85 14.53
N LYS A 63 7.17 -1.79 13.67
CA LYS A 63 8.49 -1.28 14.04
C LYS A 63 8.46 0.21 14.44
N ILE A 64 7.68 1.03 13.75
CA ILE A 64 7.50 2.45 14.08
C ILE A 64 6.72 2.59 15.39
N ALA A 65 5.65 1.83 15.57
CA ALA A 65 4.85 1.82 16.78
C ALA A 65 5.68 1.46 18.02
N ASN A 66 6.49 0.41 17.93
CA ASN A 66 7.39 0.00 19.00
C ASN A 66 8.40 1.09 19.38
N LYS A 67 8.97 1.79 18.39
CA LYS A 67 9.84 2.95 18.63
C LYS A 67 9.12 4.16 19.25
N SER A 68 7.80 4.18 19.20
CA SER A 68 6.94 5.22 19.79
C SER A 68 6.27 4.76 21.09
N ASP A 69 6.82 3.75 21.76
CA ASP A 69 6.32 3.18 23.02
C ASP A 69 4.91 2.55 22.93
N TRP A 70 4.59 1.97 21.76
CA TRP A 70 3.37 1.19 21.53
C TRP A 70 3.70 -0.25 21.20
N GLU A 71 2.99 -1.18 21.82
CA GLU A 71 3.07 -2.62 21.53
C GLU A 71 1.82 -3.09 20.79
N CYS A 72 1.99 -3.96 19.79
CA CYS A 72 0.87 -4.57 19.09
C CYS A 72 0.23 -5.63 19.99
N ALA A 73 -0.99 -5.36 20.46
CA ALA A 73 -1.71 -6.26 21.37
C ALA A 73 -2.47 -7.36 20.60
N GLN A 74 -3.04 -7.02 19.45
CA GLN A 74 -3.77 -7.94 18.60
C GLN A 74 -3.67 -7.49 17.15
N GLU A 75 -3.55 -8.43 16.22
CA GLU A 75 -3.62 -8.18 14.79
C GLU A 75 -4.36 -9.31 14.06
N THR A 76 -4.96 -8.98 12.91
CA THR A 76 -5.53 -9.94 11.96
C THR A 76 -5.57 -9.33 10.56
N SER A 77 -5.86 -10.15 9.56
CA SER A 77 -6.16 -9.70 8.19
C SER A 77 -7.64 -9.93 7.89
N VAL A 78 -8.27 -9.00 7.19
CA VAL A 78 -9.64 -9.09 6.71
C VAL A 78 -9.60 -9.06 5.18
N VAL A 79 -10.25 -10.04 4.55
CA VAL A 79 -10.49 -10.02 3.10
C VAL A 79 -11.68 -9.09 2.84
N PRO A 80 -11.52 -7.98 2.09
CA PRO A 80 -12.63 -7.09 1.81
C PRO A 80 -13.70 -7.74 0.94
N GLU A 81 -14.94 -7.26 1.09
CA GLU A 81 -16.01 -7.63 0.17
C GLU A 81 -15.75 -7.07 -1.23
N LEU A 82 -16.34 -7.71 -2.25
CA LEU A 82 -16.19 -7.34 -3.67
C LEU A 82 -16.65 -5.91 -4.01
N GLY A 83 -17.37 -5.23 -3.10
CA GLY A 83 -17.85 -3.86 -3.28
C GLY A 83 -16.79 -2.79 -3.05
N LEU A 84 -15.64 -3.12 -2.45
CA LEU A 84 -14.54 -2.17 -2.26
C LEU A 84 -13.76 -2.02 -3.57
N LEU A 85 -13.68 -0.80 -4.12
CA LEU A 85 -13.22 -0.55 -5.49
C LEU A 85 -11.78 -0.08 -5.60
N ASP A 86 -11.10 0.11 -4.48
CA ASP A 86 -9.72 0.59 -4.39
C ASP A 86 -8.78 -0.23 -5.29
N GLY A 87 -8.93 -1.56 -5.28
CA GLY A 87 -8.16 -2.44 -6.17
C GLY A 87 -8.29 -2.10 -7.65
N SER A 88 -9.50 -1.76 -8.10
CA SER A 88 -9.75 -1.36 -9.47
C SER A 88 -9.20 0.04 -9.77
N TRP A 89 -9.36 0.99 -8.85
CA TRP A 89 -8.88 2.36 -9.02
C TRP A 89 -7.37 2.44 -9.12
N GLU A 90 -6.66 1.73 -8.26
CA GLU A 90 -5.20 1.78 -8.24
C GLU A 90 -4.58 1.05 -9.42
N VAL A 91 -5.14 -0.10 -9.81
CA VAL A 91 -4.75 -0.79 -11.05
C VAL A 91 -4.97 0.11 -12.26
N TRP A 92 -6.10 0.81 -12.33
CA TRP A 92 -6.35 1.78 -13.40
C TRP A 92 -5.32 2.91 -13.39
N SER A 93 -4.96 3.44 -12.22
CA SER A 93 -3.95 4.49 -12.09
C SER A 93 -2.60 4.09 -12.67
N ILE A 94 -2.21 2.81 -12.56
CA ILE A 94 -0.94 2.28 -13.07
C ILE A 94 -1.01 1.92 -14.56
N THR A 95 -2.14 1.37 -15.00
CA THR A 95 -2.30 0.89 -16.38
C THR A 95 -2.57 2.02 -17.38
N SER A 96 -2.98 3.20 -16.89
CA SER A 96 -3.21 4.40 -17.69
C SER A 96 -1.96 4.93 -18.43
N ASP A 97 -2.18 5.63 -19.55
CA ASP A 97 -1.11 6.33 -20.27
C ASP A 97 -0.53 7.51 -19.47
N SER A 98 -1.34 8.13 -18.60
CA SER A 98 -0.88 9.19 -17.70
C SER A 98 0.26 8.72 -16.81
N PHE A 99 0.23 7.48 -16.33
CA PHE A 99 1.32 6.91 -15.54
C PHE A 99 2.65 6.92 -16.28
N LEU A 100 2.65 6.54 -17.56
CA LEU A 100 3.87 6.57 -18.39
C LEU A 100 4.43 8.01 -18.48
N GLY A 101 3.55 8.99 -18.66
CA GLY A 101 3.93 10.40 -18.67
C GLY A 101 4.47 10.89 -17.32
N GLU A 102 3.99 10.37 -16.20
CA GLU A 102 4.54 10.67 -14.86
C GLU A 102 5.93 10.07 -14.67
N VAL A 103 6.15 8.81 -15.09
CA VAL A 103 7.45 8.14 -15.00
C VAL A 103 8.51 8.94 -15.75
N GLU A 104 8.21 9.40 -16.96
CA GLU A 104 9.16 10.18 -17.76
C GLU A 104 9.51 11.54 -17.16
N LYS A 105 8.57 12.15 -16.43
CA LYS A 105 8.80 13.45 -15.79
C LYS A 105 9.54 13.31 -14.46
N ALA A 106 9.20 12.30 -13.66
CA ALA A 106 9.66 12.19 -12.28
C ALA A 106 10.98 11.43 -12.13
N VAL A 107 11.33 10.56 -13.08
CA VAL A 107 12.46 9.64 -12.92
C VAL A 107 13.53 9.97 -13.95
N SER A 108 14.71 10.40 -13.51
CA SER A 108 15.84 10.67 -14.43
C SER A 108 16.75 9.45 -14.65
N ASN A 109 16.67 8.46 -13.76
CA ASN A 109 17.50 7.27 -13.81
C ASN A 109 16.86 6.18 -14.70
N GLU A 110 17.48 5.90 -15.85
CA GLU A 110 16.98 4.93 -16.83
C GLU A 110 16.83 3.49 -16.30
N ARG A 111 17.70 3.06 -15.37
CA ARG A 111 17.56 1.74 -14.73
C ARG A 111 16.32 1.70 -13.85
N LEU A 112 16.05 2.79 -13.12
CA LEU A 112 14.87 2.89 -12.27
C LEU A 112 13.59 3.00 -13.10
N LYS A 113 13.59 3.75 -14.21
CA LYS A 113 12.47 3.75 -15.18
C LYS A 113 12.16 2.33 -15.65
N THR A 114 13.17 1.58 -16.04
CA THR A 114 13.02 0.19 -16.50
C THR A 114 12.34 -0.69 -15.44
N VAL A 115 12.73 -0.53 -14.16
CA VAL A 115 12.12 -1.26 -13.04
C VAL A 115 10.65 -0.88 -12.86
N ILE A 116 10.32 0.42 -12.90
CA ILE A 116 8.94 0.90 -12.73
C ILE A 116 8.05 0.43 -13.88
N LEU A 117 8.53 0.50 -15.12
CA LEU A 117 7.80 0.00 -16.29
C LEU A 117 7.60 -1.52 -16.22
N SER A 118 8.62 -2.26 -15.78
CA SER A 118 8.47 -3.71 -15.55
C SER A 118 7.44 -4.02 -14.46
N ALA A 119 7.37 -3.21 -13.41
CA ALA A 119 6.35 -3.34 -12.36
C ALA A 119 4.94 -3.08 -12.91
N ARG A 120 4.78 -2.06 -13.78
CA ARG A 120 3.53 -1.82 -14.51
C ARG A 120 3.15 -3.03 -15.38
N ASP A 121 4.09 -3.60 -16.13
CA ASP A 121 3.81 -4.75 -16.99
C ASP A 121 3.39 -5.98 -16.17
N ALA A 122 3.94 -6.15 -14.96
CA ALA A 122 3.48 -7.16 -14.02
C ALA A 122 2.03 -6.95 -13.58
N VAL A 123 1.61 -5.69 -13.33
CA VAL A 123 0.21 -5.35 -13.05
C VAL A 123 -0.69 -5.71 -14.22
N VAL A 124 -0.34 -5.29 -15.44
CA VAL A 124 -1.10 -5.59 -16.67
C VAL A 124 -1.25 -7.11 -16.86
N SER A 125 -0.15 -7.85 -16.68
CA SER A 125 -0.15 -9.31 -16.79
C SER A 125 -1.04 -9.98 -15.74
N ALA A 126 -0.99 -9.49 -14.49
CA ALA A 126 -1.83 -9.99 -13.42
C ALA A 126 -3.32 -9.73 -13.65
N VAL A 127 -3.69 -8.57 -14.23
CA VAL A 127 -5.07 -8.29 -14.67
C VAL A 127 -5.48 -9.23 -15.80
N GLY A 128 -4.61 -9.42 -16.80
CA GLY A 128 -4.87 -10.34 -17.92
C GLY A 128 -5.13 -11.78 -17.46
N ALA A 129 -4.40 -12.23 -16.43
CA ALA A 129 -4.59 -13.55 -15.82
C ALA A 129 -5.93 -13.74 -15.10
N LEU A 130 -6.73 -12.68 -14.92
CA LEU A 130 -8.09 -12.79 -14.41
C LEU A 130 -9.11 -13.15 -15.49
N GLU A 131 -8.72 -13.16 -16.78
CA GLU A 131 -9.57 -13.57 -17.91
C GLU A 131 -10.91 -12.79 -17.98
N GLY A 132 -10.86 -11.48 -17.73
CA GLY A 132 -12.04 -10.62 -17.66
C GLY A 132 -12.75 -10.61 -16.30
N GLY A 133 -12.23 -11.34 -15.32
CA GLY A 133 -12.63 -11.26 -13.92
C GLY A 133 -12.38 -9.88 -13.33
N LYS A 134 -13.18 -9.53 -12.31
CA LYS A 134 -13.05 -8.24 -11.61
C LYS A 134 -11.79 -8.23 -10.73
N VAL A 135 -11.07 -7.11 -10.77
CA VAL A 135 -9.99 -6.84 -9.81
C VAL A 135 -10.60 -6.59 -8.43
N GLY A 136 -10.16 -7.38 -7.45
CA GLY A 136 -10.53 -7.21 -6.05
C GLY A 136 -9.58 -6.28 -5.31
N THR A 137 -10.02 -5.78 -4.16
CA THR A 137 -9.16 -5.08 -3.20
C THR A 137 -8.41 -6.08 -2.33
N MET A 138 -7.18 -5.73 -1.97
CA MET A 138 -6.27 -6.62 -1.23
C MET A 138 -6.69 -6.72 0.23
N ASP A 139 -6.12 -7.68 0.94
CA ASP A 139 -6.40 -7.88 2.35
C ASP A 139 -6.08 -6.60 3.15
N VAL A 140 -6.91 -6.29 4.14
CA VAL A 140 -6.70 -5.19 5.07
C VAL A 140 -6.16 -5.76 6.37
N TRP A 141 -4.96 -5.35 6.74
CA TRP A 141 -4.37 -5.65 8.03
C TRP A 141 -4.96 -4.70 9.06
N VAL A 142 -5.49 -5.26 10.14
CA VAL A 142 -6.01 -4.50 11.26
C VAL A 142 -5.26 -4.87 12.52
N ALA A 143 -4.88 -3.86 13.29
CA ALA A 143 -4.17 -4.06 14.54
C ALA A 143 -4.59 -3.07 15.62
N THR A 144 -4.57 -3.56 16.85
CA THR A 144 -4.76 -2.74 18.05
C THR A 144 -3.44 -2.69 18.81
N PHE A 145 -3.01 -1.48 19.12
CA PHE A 145 -1.82 -1.19 19.89
C PHE A 145 -2.19 -0.69 21.29
N SER A 146 -1.40 -1.09 22.28
CA SER A 146 -1.47 -0.57 23.65
C SER A 146 -0.17 0.14 24.03
N PRO A 147 -0.23 1.14 24.94
CA PRO A 147 0.94 1.65 25.64
C PRO A 147 1.85 0.52 26.13
N LEU A 148 3.16 0.62 25.90
CA LEU A 148 4.11 -0.17 26.67
C LEU A 148 3.97 0.21 28.15
N ALA A 149 3.93 -0.81 29.01
CA ALA A 149 3.90 -0.60 30.46
C ALA A 149 5.20 0.12 30.87
N SER A 150 5.04 1.24 31.58
CA SER A 150 6.13 2.02 32.17
C SER A 150 6.74 1.31 33.37
#